data_AF-W9BEM8-F1
#
_entry.id   AF-W9BEM8-F1
#
_cell.length_a   1.000
_cell.length_b   1.000
_cell.length_c   1.000
_cell.angle_alpha   90.00
_cell.angle_beta   90.00
_cell.angle_gamma   90.00
#
_symmetry.space_group_name_H-M   'P 1'
#
loop_
_entity.id
_entity.type
_entity.pdbx_description
1 polymer ?
#
loop_
_entity_poly.entity_id
_entity_poly.type
_entity_poly.pdbx_seq_one_letter_code
_entity_poly.pdbx_strand_id
1 'polypeptide(L)'
;MKFAYMFSALAVAATLTACANHHSNNSSTQAAAPDPYGIATLSVAQQQPSVTGTINIRQRIALPPDAVLTVTLSDASLADAPARVLSQKAVRTEGKQAPFNFALPYNPADIQPNARILLSAAITVNGQLMFITDTVQTVINQGGTHADLTLVPVQQTAVPVAQ
;
A
#
# COMPACT_ATOMS: atom_id res chain seq x y z
N MET A 1 -2.36 63.48 34.61
CA MET A 1 -2.60 62.69 35.84
C MET A 1 -2.22 61.25 35.47
N LYS A 2 -1.02 60.70 35.63
CA LYS A 2 -0.05 60.60 36.74
C LYS A 2 -0.65 59.91 37.97
N PHE A 3 -0.53 58.59 38.04
CA PHE A 3 -0.30 57.86 39.29
C PHE A 3 0.63 56.67 39.03
N ALA A 4 1.78 56.74 39.69
CA ALA A 4 2.71 55.65 39.92
C ALA A 4 2.35 54.95 41.25
N TYR A 5 3.23 54.04 41.70
CA TYR A 5 3.24 53.24 42.94
C TYR A 5 2.66 51.82 42.80
N MET A 6 3.24 50.75 43.34
CA MET A 6 4.61 50.43 43.82
C MET A 6 4.56 48.94 44.24
N PHE A 7 5.70 48.24 44.06
CA PHE A 7 6.21 47.05 44.76
C PHE A 7 5.28 45.98 45.36
N SER A 8 5.54 44.73 44.98
CA SER A 8 6.14 43.67 45.84
C SER A 8 5.63 42.28 45.41
N ALA A 9 6.56 41.41 44.96
CA ALA A 9 6.92 40.12 45.58
C ALA A 9 5.88 39.00 45.29
N LEU A 10 6.18 37.73 45.05
CA LEU A 10 7.35 36.89 45.27
C LEU A 10 7.19 35.66 44.33
N ALA A 11 8.30 34.98 44.06
CA ALA A 11 8.48 33.82 43.17
C ALA A 11 7.52 32.64 43.37
N VAL A 12 7.35 31.80 42.33
CA VAL A 12 7.79 30.39 42.31
C VAL A 12 8.08 29.99 40.85
N ALA A 13 9.29 29.51 40.59
CA ALA A 13 9.66 28.84 39.36
C ALA A 13 9.24 27.37 39.43
N ALA A 14 8.48 26.90 38.43
CA ALA A 14 8.27 25.48 38.18
C ALA A 14 8.69 25.19 36.74
N THR A 15 9.83 24.54 36.58
CA THR A 15 10.29 24.03 35.28
C THR A 15 9.55 22.74 34.98
N LEU A 16 8.46 22.80 34.21
CA LEU A 16 7.91 21.61 33.58
C LEU A 16 8.67 21.36 32.27
N THR A 17 9.48 20.32 32.28
CA THR A 17 10.00 19.67 31.07
C THR A 17 8.82 19.19 30.22
N ALA A 18 8.47 19.95 29.20
CA ALA A 18 7.53 19.53 28.17
C ALA A 18 8.28 18.73 27.10
N CYS A 19 8.19 17.40 27.16
CA CYS A 19 8.48 16.57 25.99
C CYS A 19 7.30 16.69 25.02
N ALA A 20 7.38 17.63 24.07
CA ALA A 20 6.45 17.72 22.96
C ALA A 20 6.80 16.68 21.90
N ASN A 21 6.25 15.47 22.00
CA ASN A 21 6.07 14.62 20.83
C ASN A 21 4.58 14.59 20.49
N HIS A 22 4.23 15.49 19.56
CA HIS A 22 3.00 15.40 18.77
C HIS A 22 2.90 14.02 18.15
N HIS A 23 1.84 13.27 18.46
CA HIS A 23 1.06 12.49 17.51
C HIS A 23 -0.36 12.39 18.07
N SER A 24 -1.20 13.30 17.59
CA SER A 24 -2.64 13.28 17.80
C SER A 24 -3.23 12.10 17.02
N ASN A 25 -3.99 11.23 17.70
CA ASN A 25 -5.16 10.60 17.10
C ASN A 25 -6.18 10.23 18.19
N ASN A 26 -7.07 11.21 18.39
CA ASN A 26 -8.51 11.10 18.61
C ASN A 26 -9.05 9.94 19.50
N SER A 27 -9.27 10.30 20.77
CA SER A 27 -10.51 10.12 21.53
C SER A 27 -11.18 8.74 21.58
N SER A 28 -10.98 8.07 22.71
CA SER A 28 -12.00 7.25 23.36
C SER A 28 -13.19 8.12 23.79
N THR A 29 -14.41 7.59 23.70
CA THR A 29 -15.38 7.52 24.82
C THR A 29 -16.70 6.91 24.33
N GLN A 30 -16.92 5.64 24.67
CA GLN A 30 -18.26 5.19 25.04
C GLN A 30 -18.08 4.27 26.25
N ALA A 31 -18.48 4.78 27.41
CA ALA A 31 -18.63 3.98 28.62
C ALA A 31 -19.81 3.02 28.40
N ALA A 32 -19.54 1.73 28.49
CA ALA A 32 -20.54 0.68 28.66
C ALA A 32 -20.21 -0.08 29.95
N ALA A 33 -21.25 -0.44 30.68
CA ALA A 33 -21.22 -1.02 32.02
C ALA A 33 -20.37 -2.31 32.13
N PRO A 34 -19.92 -2.69 33.33
CA PRO A 34 -19.22 -3.97 33.53
C PRO A 34 -20.19 -5.14 33.33
N ASP A 35 -20.13 -5.80 32.17
CA ASP A 35 -20.77 -7.08 31.93
C ASP A 35 -20.03 -8.20 32.69
N PRO A 36 -20.70 -8.99 33.55
CA PRO A 36 -20.05 -10.05 34.34
C PRO A 36 -19.70 -11.31 33.52
N TYR A 37 -20.00 -11.30 32.22
CA TYR A 37 -19.71 -12.39 31.28
C TYR A 37 -18.67 -11.90 30.28
N GLY A 38 -17.42 -11.72 30.74
CA GLY A 38 -16.29 -11.13 30.02
C GLY A 38 -15.96 -11.77 28.66
N ILE A 39 -16.77 -11.48 27.65
CA ILE A 39 -16.46 -11.63 26.23
C ILE A 39 -16.40 -10.23 25.60
N ALA A 40 -15.58 -9.36 26.20
CA ALA A 40 -14.97 -8.26 25.45
C ALA A 40 -14.01 -8.91 24.44
N THR A 41 -14.59 -9.43 23.36
CA THR A 41 -13.90 -10.07 22.25
C THR A 41 -12.79 -9.16 21.80
N LEU A 42 -11.58 -9.69 21.96
CA LEU A 42 -10.31 -9.15 21.56
C LEU A 42 -10.38 -8.79 20.07
N SER A 43 -10.55 -7.50 19.77
CA SER A 43 -10.30 -6.98 18.43
C SER A 43 -8.78 -6.98 18.23
N VAL A 44 -8.22 -8.15 17.93
CA VAL A 44 -6.88 -8.24 17.35
C VAL A 44 -7.02 -7.57 15.99
N ALA A 45 -6.41 -6.40 15.81
CA ALA A 45 -6.21 -5.84 14.48
C ALA A 45 -5.32 -6.85 13.72
N GLN A 46 -5.92 -7.84 13.06
CA GLN A 46 -5.19 -8.84 12.33
C GLN A 46 -4.51 -8.13 11.15
N GLN A 47 -3.21 -7.90 11.28
CA GLN A 47 -2.40 -7.46 10.15
C GLN A 47 -2.52 -8.52 9.06
N GLN A 48 -3.25 -8.16 8.01
CA GLN A 48 -3.47 -9.02 6.88
C GLN A 48 -2.12 -9.27 6.19
N PRO A 49 -1.76 -10.53 5.87
CA PRO A 49 -0.50 -10.82 5.21
C PRO A 49 -0.46 -10.14 3.84
N SER A 50 0.74 -9.81 3.38
CA SER A 50 0.94 -9.07 2.14
C SER A 50 2.09 -9.65 1.33
N VAL A 51 1.97 -9.48 0.02
CA VAL A 51 3.10 -9.64 -0.90
C VAL A 51 3.76 -8.28 -1.04
N THR A 52 5.07 -8.23 -0.86
CA THR A 52 5.88 -7.01 -0.92
C THR A 52 6.96 -7.10 -1.98
N GLY A 53 7.56 -5.96 -2.31
CA GLY A 53 8.72 -5.93 -3.18
C GLY A 53 8.90 -4.58 -3.85
N THR A 54 9.77 -4.60 -4.86
CA THR A 54 10.18 -3.42 -5.61
C THR A 54 9.83 -3.56 -7.08
N ILE A 55 9.38 -2.47 -7.70
CA ILE A 55 9.07 -2.41 -9.12
C ILE A 55 10.08 -1.48 -9.80
N ASN A 56 10.84 -2.06 -10.71
CA ASN A 56 11.82 -1.37 -11.54
C ASN A 56 11.32 -1.22 -12.98
N ILE A 57 11.86 -0.25 -13.72
CA ILE A 57 11.65 -0.10 -15.16
C ILE A 57 12.98 -0.30 -15.85
N ARG A 58 13.03 -1.18 -16.85
CA ARG A 58 14.28 -1.53 -17.54
C ARG A 58 14.87 -0.36 -18.32
N GLN A 59 14.01 0.50 -18.87
CA GLN A 59 14.37 1.66 -19.66
C GLN A 59 14.64 2.87 -18.75
N ARG A 60 15.67 3.64 -19.11
CA ARG A 60 15.92 4.95 -18.52
C ARG A 60 15.01 5.99 -19.18
N ILE A 61 13.77 6.05 -18.71
CA ILE A 61 12.75 7.00 -19.18
C ILE A 61 12.02 7.60 -17.98
N ALA A 62 11.70 8.89 -18.06
CA ALA A 62 10.93 9.57 -17.05
C ALA A 62 9.44 9.27 -17.24
N LEU A 63 8.79 8.78 -16.18
CA LEU A 63 7.34 8.69 -16.15
C LEU A 63 6.72 10.09 -16.02
N PRO A 64 5.66 10.38 -16.78
CA PRO A 64 4.90 11.61 -16.60
C PRO A 64 4.11 11.57 -15.28
N PRO A 65 3.69 12.74 -14.75
CA PRO A 65 3.08 12.82 -13.42
C PRO A 65 1.69 12.17 -13.31
N ASP A 66 1.00 12.00 -14.42
CA ASP A 66 -0.30 11.37 -14.55
C ASP A 66 -0.24 9.84 -14.71
N ALA A 67 0.96 9.25 -14.72
CA ALA A 67 1.11 7.80 -14.83
C ALA A 67 0.49 7.08 -13.62
N VAL A 68 -0.18 5.96 -13.88
CA VAL A 68 -0.81 5.11 -12.88
C VAL A 68 -0.12 3.75 -12.88
N LEU A 69 0.51 3.42 -11.76
CA LEU A 69 1.07 2.10 -11.48
C LEU A 69 -0.02 1.20 -10.87
N THR A 70 -0.30 0.08 -11.52
CA THR A 70 -1.23 -0.94 -11.02
C THR A 70 -0.47 -2.21 -10.74
N VAL A 71 -0.56 -2.72 -9.51
CA VAL A 71 -0.01 -4.02 -9.09
C VAL A 71 -1.16 -4.97 -8.85
N THR A 72 -1.07 -6.18 -9.40
CA THR A 72 -2.14 -7.17 -9.39
C THR A 72 -1.62 -8.51 -8.88
N LEU A 73 -2.33 -9.09 -7.93
CA LEU A 73 -2.21 -10.47 -7.48
C LEU A 73 -3.38 -11.26 -8.05
N SER A 74 -3.10 -12.37 -8.73
CA SER A 74 -4.12 -13.16 -9.42
C SER A 74 -3.91 -14.66 -9.23
N ASP A 75 -4.99 -15.42 -9.26
CA ASP A 75 -5.01 -16.87 -9.27
C ASP A 75 -5.20 -17.37 -10.71
N ALA A 76 -4.18 -18.05 -11.24
CA ALA A 76 -4.16 -18.64 -12.57
C ALA A 76 -4.08 -20.18 -12.52
N SER A 77 -4.74 -20.79 -11.53
CA SER A 77 -4.77 -22.25 -11.36
C SER A 77 -5.61 -22.97 -12.40
N LEU A 78 -6.59 -22.28 -12.97
CA LEU A 78 -7.44 -22.80 -14.04
C LEU A 78 -6.79 -22.48 -15.39
N ALA A 79 -6.37 -23.52 -16.12
CA ALA A 79 -5.61 -23.36 -17.36
C ALA A 79 -6.39 -22.65 -18.48
N ASP A 80 -7.71 -22.83 -18.53
CA ASP A 80 -8.57 -22.35 -19.62
C ASP A 80 -9.55 -21.25 -19.18
N ALA A 81 -9.30 -20.62 -18.03
CA ALA A 81 -10.10 -19.53 -17.52
C ALA A 81 -9.27 -18.26 -17.32
N PRO A 82 -9.87 -17.06 -17.45
CA PRO A 82 -9.21 -15.84 -17.04
C PRO A 82 -8.74 -15.91 -15.58
N ALA A 83 -7.54 -15.40 -15.30
CA ALA A 83 -7.01 -15.39 -13.94
C ALA A 83 -7.92 -14.56 -13.02
N ARG A 84 -8.28 -15.11 -11.86
CA ARG A 84 -9.11 -14.42 -10.85
C ARG A 84 -8.24 -13.42 -10.10
N VAL A 85 -8.62 -12.14 -10.10
CA VAL A 85 -7.92 -11.14 -9.29
C VAL A 85 -8.21 -11.35 -7.82
N LEU A 86 -7.17 -11.51 -7.02
CA LEU A 86 -7.25 -11.69 -5.56
C LEU A 86 -7.05 -10.36 -4.83
N SER A 87 -6.16 -9.53 -5.34
CA SER A 87 -5.87 -8.21 -4.79
C SER A 87 -5.29 -7.32 -5.88
N GLN A 88 -5.65 -6.05 -5.88
CA GLN A 88 -5.14 -5.09 -6.83
C GLN A 88 -4.97 -3.73 -6.16
N LYS A 89 -3.90 -3.03 -6.51
CA LYS A 89 -3.63 -1.68 -6.03
C LYS A 89 -3.17 -0.80 -7.18
N ALA A 90 -3.90 0.30 -7.40
CA ALA A 90 -3.54 1.33 -8.36
C ALA A 90 -3.10 2.60 -7.61
N VAL A 91 -1.98 3.19 -8.02
CA VAL A 91 -1.40 4.40 -7.41
C VAL A 91 -0.89 5.31 -8.52
N ARG A 92 -1.21 6.60 -8.44
CA ARG A 92 -0.60 7.63 -9.31
C ARG A 92 0.87 7.79 -8.92
N THR A 93 1.76 7.83 -9.90
CA THR A 93 3.20 7.98 -9.64
C THR A 93 3.55 9.40 -9.21
N GLU A 94 2.75 10.40 -9.61
CA GLU A 94 2.95 11.81 -9.25
C GLU A 94 4.36 12.32 -9.61
N GLY A 95 4.92 11.79 -10.69
CA GLY A 95 6.25 12.13 -11.20
C GLY A 95 7.39 11.42 -10.48
N LYS A 96 7.11 10.60 -9.46
CA LYS A 96 8.10 9.69 -8.86
C LYS A 96 8.57 8.70 -9.91
N GLN A 97 9.85 8.38 -9.85
CA GLN A 97 10.51 7.45 -10.75
C GLN A 97 10.80 6.13 -10.04
N ALA A 98 10.98 5.06 -10.82
CA ALA A 98 11.38 3.78 -10.27
C ALA A 98 12.73 3.89 -9.54
N PRO A 99 12.97 3.10 -8.48
CA PRO A 99 12.15 1.98 -7.99
C PRO A 99 10.89 2.40 -7.22
N PHE A 100 9.80 1.61 -7.35
CA PHE A 100 8.58 1.76 -6.55
C PHE A 100 8.42 0.60 -5.57
N ASN A 101 8.27 0.90 -4.28
CA ASN A 101 7.95 -0.11 -3.28
C ASN A 101 6.45 -0.36 -3.24
N PHE A 102 6.04 -1.62 -3.10
CA PHE A 102 4.65 -1.98 -2.91
C PHE A 102 4.46 -2.96 -1.74
N ALA A 103 3.25 -2.93 -1.19
CA ALA A 103 2.72 -3.94 -0.31
C ALA A 103 1.28 -4.18 -0.74
N LEU A 104 0.97 -5.44 -1.07
CA LEU A 104 -0.31 -5.87 -1.59
C LEU A 104 -0.92 -6.89 -0.63
N PRO A 105 -1.82 -6.45 0.28
CA PRO A 105 -2.47 -7.36 1.23
C PRO A 105 -3.39 -8.33 0.50
N TYR A 106 -3.52 -9.54 1.04
CA TYR A 106 -4.42 -10.56 0.52
C TYR A 106 -5.08 -11.34 1.67
N ASN A 107 -6.24 -11.94 1.41
CA ASN A 107 -6.90 -12.80 2.38
C ASN A 107 -6.40 -14.25 2.23
N PRO A 108 -5.78 -14.87 3.25
CA PRO A 108 -5.31 -16.25 3.17
C PRO A 108 -6.41 -17.27 2.83
N ALA A 109 -7.65 -17.00 3.24
CA ALA A 109 -8.78 -17.88 2.95
C ALA A 109 -9.15 -17.95 1.46
N ASP A 110 -8.71 -16.98 0.66
CA ASP A 110 -8.90 -16.98 -0.80
C ASP A 110 -7.82 -17.79 -1.54
N ILE A 111 -6.77 -18.26 -0.86
CA ILE A 111 -5.65 -19.00 -1.45
C ILE A 111 -5.88 -20.50 -1.30
N GLN A 112 -6.14 -21.20 -2.40
CA GLN A 112 -6.21 -22.67 -2.38
C GLN A 112 -4.80 -23.27 -2.22
N PRO A 113 -4.63 -24.41 -1.53
CA PRO A 113 -3.30 -24.97 -1.23
C PRO A 113 -2.39 -25.21 -2.45
N ASN A 114 -2.97 -25.53 -3.60
CA ASN A 114 -2.23 -25.78 -4.85
C ASN A 114 -2.40 -24.67 -5.89
N ALA A 115 -2.88 -23.49 -5.46
CA ALA A 115 -3.14 -22.41 -6.39
C ALA A 115 -1.85 -21.84 -7.00
N ARG A 116 -1.88 -21.54 -8.29
CA ARG A 116 -0.81 -20.80 -8.98
C ARG A 116 -1.09 -19.30 -8.87
N ILE A 117 -0.48 -18.68 -7.87
CA ILE A 117 -0.66 -17.25 -7.61
C ILE A 117 0.39 -16.44 -8.37
N LEU A 118 -0.07 -15.55 -9.25
CA LEU A 118 0.75 -14.70 -10.09
C LEU A 118 0.73 -13.25 -9.61
N LEU A 119 1.91 -12.65 -9.60
CA LEU A 119 2.13 -11.24 -9.34
C LEU A 119 2.53 -10.55 -10.65
N SER A 120 1.84 -9.46 -10.98
CA SER A 120 2.15 -8.61 -12.12
C SER A 120 1.96 -7.12 -11.78
N ALA A 121 2.53 -6.27 -12.62
CA ALA A 121 2.33 -4.83 -12.58
C ALA A 121 2.26 -4.25 -13.99
N ALA A 122 1.60 -3.10 -14.09
CA ALA A 122 1.45 -2.35 -15.31
C ALA A 122 1.47 -0.85 -15.01
N ILE A 123 1.98 -0.06 -15.94
CA ILE A 123 1.88 1.40 -15.89
C ILE A 123 1.08 1.88 -17.09
N THR A 124 0.02 2.63 -16.80
CA THR A 124 -0.80 3.31 -17.80
C THR A 124 -0.59 4.82 -17.74
N VAL A 125 -0.59 5.49 -18.87
CA VAL A 125 -0.53 6.95 -19.00
C VAL A 125 -1.71 7.37 -19.88
N ASN A 126 -2.53 8.31 -19.42
CA ASN A 126 -3.77 8.70 -20.12
C ASN A 126 -4.65 7.50 -20.53
N GLY A 127 -4.70 6.45 -19.70
CA GLY A 127 -5.46 5.22 -19.98
C GLY A 127 -4.80 4.25 -20.97
N GLN A 128 -3.65 4.60 -21.55
CA GLN A 128 -2.90 3.74 -22.46
C GLN A 128 -1.83 2.95 -21.69
N LEU A 129 -1.80 1.63 -21.89
CA LEU A 129 -0.77 0.77 -21.32
C LEU A 129 0.58 1.11 -21.95
N MET A 130 1.52 1.57 -21.12
CA MET A 130 2.87 1.94 -21.57
C MET A 130 3.91 0.91 -21.15
N PHE A 131 3.83 0.41 -19.92
CA PHE A 131 4.75 -0.61 -19.40
C PHE A 131 3.99 -1.76 -18.77
N ILE A 132 4.55 -2.97 -18.88
CA ILE A 132 4.03 -4.20 -18.29
C ILE A 132 5.18 -5.04 -17.74
N THR A 133 4.92 -5.89 -16.76
CA THR A 133 5.92 -6.82 -16.22
C THR A 133 6.48 -7.72 -17.32
N ASP A 134 7.81 -7.80 -17.38
CA ASP A 134 8.55 -8.62 -18.35
C ASP A 134 8.31 -10.12 -18.15
N THR A 135 8.32 -10.56 -16.89
CA THR A 135 8.08 -11.94 -16.49
C THR A 135 7.20 -11.96 -15.24
N VAL A 136 6.01 -12.55 -15.36
CA VAL A 136 5.11 -12.72 -14.21
C VAL A 136 5.78 -13.57 -13.14
N GLN A 137 5.66 -13.14 -11.88
CA GLN A 137 6.28 -13.83 -10.76
C GLN A 137 5.25 -14.74 -10.07
N THR A 138 5.68 -15.94 -9.66
CA THR A 138 4.84 -16.82 -8.84
C THR A 138 5.13 -16.57 -7.37
N VAL A 139 4.09 -16.42 -6.54
CA VAL A 139 4.21 -16.06 -5.12
C VAL A 139 3.33 -16.95 -4.24
N ILE A 140 3.51 -16.87 -2.92
CA ILE A 140 2.72 -17.55 -1.87
C ILE A 140 2.89 -19.08 -1.83
N ASN A 141 2.19 -19.86 -2.67
CA ASN A 141 2.20 -21.33 -2.57
C ASN A 141 3.47 -21.95 -3.17
N GLN A 142 3.90 -21.42 -4.31
CA GLN A 142 5.07 -21.88 -5.07
C GLN A 142 6.16 -20.81 -5.11
N GLY A 143 6.09 -19.83 -4.19
CA GLY A 143 7.02 -18.72 -4.10
C GLY A 143 6.95 -18.06 -2.71
N GLY A 144 7.80 -17.08 -2.46
CA GLY A 144 7.77 -16.30 -1.22
C GLY A 144 6.66 -15.25 -1.21
N THR A 145 6.64 -14.44 -0.15
CA THR A 145 5.81 -13.22 -0.04
C THR A 145 6.56 -11.95 -0.41
N HIS A 146 7.80 -12.07 -0.89
CA HIS A 146 8.59 -10.94 -1.40
C HIS A 146 9.05 -11.25 -2.83
N ALA A 147 8.77 -10.34 -3.77
CA ALA A 147 9.18 -10.49 -5.16
C ALA A 147 9.37 -9.13 -5.85
N ASP A 148 10.49 -8.98 -6.53
CA ASP A 148 10.77 -7.78 -7.33
C ASP A 148 10.26 -7.97 -8.77
N LEU A 149 9.72 -6.90 -9.35
CA LEU A 149 9.24 -6.87 -10.72
C LEU A 149 10.10 -5.94 -11.56
N THR A 150 10.32 -6.34 -12.81
CA THR A 150 10.89 -5.47 -13.85
C THR A 150 9.84 -5.22 -14.92
N LEU A 151 9.58 -3.95 -15.20
CA LEU A 151 8.65 -3.49 -16.22
C LEU A 151 9.39 -3.17 -17.52
N VAL A 152 8.72 -3.46 -18.63
CA VAL A 152 9.18 -3.20 -20.00
C VAL A 152 8.05 -2.54 -20.81
N PRO A 153 8.36 -1.73 -21.82
CA PRO A 153 7.40 -1.14 -22.72
C PRO A 153 6.60 -2.23 -23.40
N VAL A 154 5.31 -1.96 -23.60
CA VAL A 154 4.53 -2.80 -24.50
C VAL A 154 5.09 -2.68 -25.91
N GLN A 155 5.38 -3.81 -26.54
CA GLN A 155 5.59 -3.82 -27.98
C GLN A 155 4.21 -3.74 -28.62
N GLN A 156 3.87 -2.59 -29.17
CA GLN A 156 2.65 -2.42 -29.96
C GLN A 156 2.83 -3.13 -31.30
N THR A 157 2.72 -4.45 -31.31
CA THR A 157 2.54 -5.18 -32.56
C THR A 157 1.10 -4.93 -32.97
N ALA A 158 0.88 -4.02 -33.93
CA ALA A 158 -0.43 -3.85 -34.54
C ALA A 158 -0.86 -5.24 -35.05
N VAL A 159 -1.94 -5.79 -34.49
CA VAL A 159 -2.53 -7.03 -35.00
C VAL A 159 -3.07 -6.69 -36.39
N PRO A 160 -2.50 -7.23 -37.48
CA PRO A 160 -3.07 -6.99 -38.79
C PRO A 160 -4.43 -7.68 -38.82
N VAL A 161 -5.49 -6.89 -38.83
CA VAL A 161 -6.83 -7.37 -39.16
C VAL A 161 -6.79 -7.76 -40.64
N ALA A 162 -6.76 -9.07 -40.90
CA ALA A 162 -7.06 -9.57 -42.23
C ALA A 162 -8.51 -9.14 -42.56
N GLN A 163 -8.66 -8.35 -43.61
CA GLN A 163 -9.96 -7.92 -44.14
C GLN A 163 -10.68 -9.09 -44.81
#